data_AF-A0A7X8FH74-F1
#
_entry.id   AF-A0A7X8FH74-F1
#
_cell.length_a   1.000
_cell.length_b   1.000
_cell.length_c   1.000
_cell.angle_alpha   90.00
_cell.angle_beta   90.00
_cell.angle_gamma   90.00
#
_symmetry.space_group_name_H-M   'P 1'
#
loop_
_entity.id
_entity.type
_entity.pdbx_description
1 polymer ?
#
loop_
_entity_poly.entity_id
_entity_poly.type
_entity_poly.pdbx_seq_one_letter_code
_entity_poly.pdbx_strand_id
1 'polypeptide(L)'
;MKNRFKEYKYTITTDPEDLNAAAGIPEELYRQMYDLHKRALKGGKKNIEKLTRYIRQYPGVPQLKNFLSVAWMKTGNIEKAREINRYIVQEHPDYLFGRLNLAFEYYDKEQYEKIPEVVGEMMEIQELYPDRDCFHLSEVIGFYRLAIMYFCAIGNLEAAESRYEILREIAPSHPDTEEVYPYIMKAYLKAGLKRMEEENKTRISVKTVKHNKVIQRETKPDFINREIDWLYENGLRIE
;
A
#
# COMPACT_ATOMS: atom_id res chain seq x y z
N MET A 1 -29.50 -0.89 -14.12
CA MET A 1 -28.11 -0.91 -13.60
C MET A 1 -28.04 -2.03 -12.59
N LYS A 2 -27.16 -3.02 -12.77
CA LYS A 2 -26.95 -4.07 -11.75
C LYS A 2 -26.07 -3.46 -10.67
N ASN A 3 -26.65 -3.14 -9.51
CA ASN A 3 -25.88 -2.80 -8.33
C ASN A 3 -25.07 -4.06 -7.96
N ARG A 4 -23.78 -4.07 -8.31
CA ARG A 4 -22.84 -5.09 -7.84
C ARG A 4 -22.35 -4.61 -6.48
N PHE A 5 -22.94 -5.13 -5.41
CA PHE A 5 -22.39 -4.97 -4.07
C PHE A 5 -21.39 -6.10 -3.84
N LYS A 6 -20.18 -5.77 -3.40
CA LYS A 6 -19.22 -6.77 -2.95
C LYS A 6 -19.62 -7.16 -1.53
N GLU A 7 -20.04 -8.41 -1.35
CA GLU A 7 -20.40 -8.93 -0.04
C GLU A 7 -19.14 -9.51 0.60
N TYR A 8 -18.63 -8.81 1.62
CA TYR A 8 -17.58 -9.35 2.49
C TYR A 8 -18.23 -10.39 3.41
N LYS A 9 -17.55 -11.51 3.66
CA LYS A 9 -18.03 -12.52 4.63
C LYS A 9 -17.98 -12.05 6.08
N TYR A 10 -17.46 -10.85 6.32
CA TYR A 10 -17.30 -10.22 7.62
C TYR A 10 -17.80 -8.77 7.60
N THR A 11 -18.09 -8.24 8.78
CA THR A 11 -18.42 -6.83 9.00
C THR A 11 -17.18 -6.04 9.40
N ILE A 12 -17.21 -4.74 9.09
CA ILE A 12 -16.17 -3.80 9.47
C ILE A 12 -16.78 -2.78 10.40
N THR A 13 -16.21 -2.65 11.59
CA THR A 13 -16.68 -1.71 12.62
C THR A 13 -15.65 -0.63 12.89
N THR A 14 -16.12 0.56 13.22
CA THR A 14 -15.33 1.60 13.90
C THR A 14 -15.79 1.76 15.34
N ASP A 15 -16.80 0.98 15.77
CA ASP A 15 -17.34 1.04 17.12
C ASP A 15 -16.29 0.52 18.10
N PRO A 16 -15.87 1.37 19.04
CA PRO A 16 -14.93 0.96 20.06
C PRO A 16 -15.48 -0.17 20.98
N GLU A 17 -16.80 -0.30 21.18
CA GLU A 17 -17.41 -1.29 22.09
C GLU A 17 -17.33 -2.72 21.54
N ASP A 18 -17.52 -2.88 20.23
CA ASP A 18 -17.39 -4.17 19.52
C ASP A 18 -16.00 -4.80 19.72
N LEU A 19 -14.98 -3.96 19.90
CA LEU A 19 -13.61 -4.39 20.13
C LEU A 19 -13.31 -4.74 21.59
N ASN A 20 -13.97 -4.06 22.53
CA ASN A 20 -13.69 -4.19 23.95
C ASN A 20 -14.12 -5.57 24.48
N ALA A 21 -15.30 -6.04 24.05
CA ALA A 21 -15.84 -7.34 24.42
C ALA A 21 -14.96 -8.50 23.91
N ALA A 22 -14.36 -8.37 22.73
CA ALA A 22 -13.48 -9.38 22.14
C ALA A 22 -12.07 -9.40 22.76
N ALA A 23 -11.57 -8.26 23.25
CA ALA A 23 -10.18 -8.11 23.71
C ALA A 23 -9.98 -8.30 25.22
N GLY A 24 -11.05 -8.41 26.02
CA GLY A 24 -10.95 -8.61 27.47
C GLY A 24 -10.26 -7.45 28.21
N ILE A 25 -10.30 -6.23 27.66
CA ILE A 25 -9.63 -5.06 28.22
C ILE A 25 -10.50 -4.50 29.36
N PRO A 26 -9.93 -4.27 30.57
CA PRO A 26 -10.68 -3.62 31.65
C PRO A 26 -11.18 -2.24 31.24
N GLU A 27 -12.44 -1.93 31.56
CA GLU A 27 -13.11 -0.67 31.20
C GLU A 27 -12.29 0.59 31.58
N GLU A 28 -11.63 0.57 32.74
CA GLU A 28 -10.75 1.67 33.17
C GLU A 28 -9.56 1.87 32.21
N LEU A 29 -8.91 0.77 31.80
CA LEU A 29 -7.79 0.82 30.86
C LEU A 29 -8.26 1.25 29.47
N TYR A 30 -9.41 0.75 29.06
CA TYR A 30 -10.01 1.03 27.76
C TYR A 30 -10.22 2.54 27.55
N ARG A 31 -10.79 3.25 28.54
CA ARG A 31 -10.96 4.72 28.51
C ARG A 31 -9.66 5.49 28.31
N GLN A 32 -8.53 4.87 28.65
CA GLN A 32 -7.20 5.47 28.55
C GLN A 32 -6.48 5.08 27.25
N MET A 33 -6.96 4.08 26.50
CA MET A 33 -6.32 3.58 25.27
C MET A 33 -6.07 4.70 24.26
N TYR A 34 -7.03 5.60 24.07
CA TYR A 34 -6.90 6.71 23.13
C TYR A 34 -5.78 7.69 23.51
N ASP A 35 -5.66 8.07 24.80
CA ASP A 35 -4.56 8.92 25.29
C ASP A 35 -3.22 8.19 25.17
N LEU A 36 -3.17 6.91 25.54
CA LEU A 36 -1.96 6.10 25.46
C LEU A 36 -1.47 5.95 24.01
N HIS A 37 -2.38 5.75 23.05
CA HIS A 37 -2.06 5.71 21.63
C HIS A 37 -1.49 7.06 21.15
N LYS A 38 -2.14 8.19 21.49
CA LYS A 38 -1.63 9.53 21.16
C LYS A 38 -0.23 9.78 21.74
N ARG A 39 0.04 9.29 22.94
CA ARG A 39 1.36 9.38 23.57
C ARG A 39 2.40 8.52 22.86
N ALA A 40 2.02 7.32 22.42
CA ALA A 40 2.89 6.47 21.62
C ALA A 40 3.33 7.17 20.33
N LEU A 41 2.39 7.81 19.62
CA LEU A 41 2.68 8.57 18.39
C LEU A 41 3.64 9.75 18.60
N LYS A 42 3.68 10.33 19.81
CA LYS A 42 4.64 11.38 20.18
C LYS A 42 6.03 10.84 20.52
N GLY A 43 6.16 9.55 20.84
CA GLY A 43 7.39 8.94 21.33
C GLY A 43 7.92 9.58 22.62
N GLY A 44 9.22 9.44 22.87
CA GLY A 44 9.93 10.08 23.97
C GLY A 44 9.96 9.29 25.28
N LYS A 45 11.04 9.49 26.06
CA LYS A 45 11.34 8.73 27.29
C LYS A 45 10.17 8.68 28.29
N LYS A 46 9.53 9.82 28.56
CA LYS A 46 8.39 9.89 29.51
C LYS A 46 7.20 9.04 29.07
N ASN A 47 6.90 9.00 27.76
CA ASN A 47 5.78 8.22 27.23
C ASN A 47 6.11 6.72 27.25
N ILE A 48 7.35 6.35 26.92
CA ILE A 48 7.87 4.98 27.04
C ILE A 48 7.77 4.48 28.49
N GLU A 49 8.21 5.28 29.47
CA GLU A 49 8.11 4.96 30.90
C GLU A 49 6.64 4.81 31.35
N LYS A 50 5.74 5.67 30.86
CA LYS A 50 4.30 5.55 31.14
C LYS A 50 3.77 4.22 30.57
N LEU A 51 3.98 3.94 29.29
CA LEU A 51 3.52 2.69 28.65
C LEU A 51 4.08 1.45 29.36
N THR A 52 5.35 1.48 29.74
CA THR A 52 5.99 0.39 30.50
C THR A 52 5.29 0.13 31.84
N ARG A 53 4.85 1.17 32.55
CA ARG A 53 4.06 1.01 33.79
C ARG A 53 2.71 0.36 33.53
N TYR A 54 2.01 0.76 32.46
CA TYR A 54 0.74 0.12 32.07
C TYR A 54 0.92 -1.34 31.69
N ILE A 55 1.98 -1.68 30.95
CA ILE A 55 2.28 -3.08 30.60
C ILE A 55 2.52 -3.92 31.86
N ARG A 56 3.16 -3.37 32.90
CA ARG A 56 3.33 -4.10 34.18
C ARG A 56 2.00 -4.35 34.90
N GLN A 57 1.04 -3.42 34.79
CA GLN A 57 -0.28 -3.56 35.39
C GLN A 57 -1.20 -4.48 34.58
N TYR A 58 -1.05 -4.46 33.26
CA TYR A 58 -1.89 -5.18 32.30
C TYR A 58 -1.03 -5.95 31.29
N PRO A 59 -0.25 -6.96 31.75
CA PRO A 59 0.68 -7.66 30.89
C PRO A 59 -0.03 -8.41 29.75
N GLY A 60 -1.26 -8.89 29.97
CA GLY A 60 -2.03 -9.60 28.95
C GLY A 60 -2.57 -8.77 27.79
N VAL A 61 -2.38 -7.43 27.77
CA VAL A 61 -2.97 -6.55 26.75
C VAL A 61 -1.94 -6.24 25.65
N PRO A 62 -2.03 -6.86 24.46
CA PRO A 62 -1.02 -6.68 23.40
C PRO A 62 -0.97 -5.26 22.82
N GLN A 63 -2.09 -4.52 22.83
CA GLN A 63 -2.19 -3.14 22.34
C GLN A 63 -1.22 -2.22 23.07
N LEU A 64 -1.01 -2.41 24.38
CA LEU A 64 -0.05 -1.62 25.16
C LEU A 64 1.40 -1.87 24.71
N LYS A 65 1.74 -3.11 24.39
CA LYS A 65 3.06 -3.48 23.85
C LYS A 65 3.25 -2.91 22.45
N ASN A 66 2.21 -2.94 21.62
CA ASN A 66 2.21 -2.31 20.31
C ASN A 66 2.40 -0.79 20.41
N PHE A 67 1.73 -0.13 21.35
CA PHE A 67 1.96 1.29 21.63
C PHE A 67 3.40 1.55 22.09
N LEU A 68 4.00 0.65 22.86
CA LEU A 68 5.40 0.74 23.25
C LEU A 68 6.33 0.62 22.04
N SER A 69 6.09 -0.33 21.13
CA SER A 69 6.90 -0.46 19.90
C SER A 69 6.80 0.78 19.01
N VAL A 70 5.59 1.32 18.83
CA VAL A 70 5.36 2.60 18.13
C VAL A 70 6.13 3.75 18.79
N ALA A 71 6.10 3.85 20.12
CA ALA A 71 6.83 4.90 20.85
C ALA A 71 8.35 4.82 20.61
N TRP A 72 8.92 3.60 20.62
CA TRP A 72 10.33 3.39 20.31
C TRP A 72 10.67 3.74 18.86
N MET A 73 9.81 3.36 17.92
CA MET A 73 9.96 3.72 16.50
C MET A 73 9.97 5.24 16.33
N LYS A 74 9.07 5.97 17.01
CA LYS A 74 9.02 7.44 16.97
C LYS A 74 10.23 8.12 17.63
N THR A 75 10.98 7.42 18.47
CA THR A 75 12.27 7.89 19.01
C THR A 75 13.48 7.51 18.13
N GLY A 76 13.26 6.85 17.00
CA GLY A 76 14.32 6.41 16.09
C GLY A 76 14.99 5.10 16.50
N ASN A 77 14.58 4.45 17.59
CA ASN A 77 15.12 3.15 18.01
C ASN A 77 14.31 2.02 17.38
N ILE A 78 14.54 1.81 16.08
CA ILE A 78 13.83 0.83 15.25
C ILE A 78 14.08 -0.59 15.74
N GLU A 79 15.32 -0.94 16.11
CA GLU A 79 15.65 -2.28 16.58
C GLU A 79 14.95 -2.64 17.89
N LYS A 80 14.80 -1.69 18.82
CA LYS A 80 14.00 -1.93 20.03
C LYS A 80 12.53 -2.12 19.71
N ALA A 81 11.98 -1.36 18.77
CA ALA A 81 10.60 -1.54 18.31
C ALA A 81 10.39 -2.94 17.71
N ARG A 82 11.32 -3.41 16.87
CA ARG A 82 11.32 -4.74 16.26
C ARG A 82 11.45 -5.86 17.29
N GLU A 83 12.33 -5.70 18.29
CA GLU A 83 12.43 -6.63 19.42
C GLU A 83 11.09 -6.81 20.14
N ILE A 84 10.41 -5.68 20.43
CA ILE A 84 9.08 -5.71 21.06
C ILE A 84 8.06 -6.37 20.14
N ASN A 85 8.06 -6.09 18.84
CA ASN A 85 7.13 -6.71 17.89
C ASN A 85 7.31 -8.23 17.82
N ARG A 86 8.54 -8.73 17.82
CA ARG A 86 8.81 -10.18 17.89
C ARG A 86 8.30 -10.78 19.20
N TYR A 87 8.47 -10.08 20.32
CA TYR A 87 7.93 -10.51 21.60
C TYR A 87 6.39 -10.53 21.62
N ILE A 88 5.73 -9.56 20.97
CA ILE A 88 4.26 -9.55 20.80
C ILE A 88 3.81 -10.79 20.04
N VAL A 89 4.45 -11.15 18.92
CA VAL A 89 4.07 -12.35 18.15
C VAL A 89 4.25 -13.64 18.96
N GLN A 90 5.29 -13.71 19.80
CA GLN A 90 5.53 -14.88 20.65
C GLN A 90 4.49 -15.02 21.78
N GLU A 91 4.12 -13.92 22.42
CA GLU A 91 3.21 -13.94 23.58
C GLU A 91 1.72 -13.86 23.17
N HIS A 92 1.43 -13.22 22.03
CA HIS A 92 0.08 -12.94 21.51
C HIS A 92 0.00 -13.31 20.02
N PRO A 93 0.11 -14.60 19.66
CA PRO A 93 0.18 -15.03 18.25
C PRO A 93 -1.06 -14.64 17.43
N ASP A 94 -2.23 -14.54 18.07
CA ASP A 94 -3.48 -14.17 17.40
C ASP A 94 -3.64 -12.65 17.20
N TYR A 95 -2.80 -11.83 17.84
CA TYR A 95 -2.91 -10.38 17.73
C TYR A 95 -2.41 -9.87 16.36
N LEU A 96 -3.36 -9.46 15.52
CA LEU A 96 -3.09 -9.11 14.12
C LEU A 96 -1.99 -8.06 13.94
N PHE A 97 -1.99 -6.98 14.72
CA PHE A 97 -0.95 -5.95 14.57
C PHE A 97 0.46 -6.46 14.90
N GLY A 98 0.59 -7.46 15.78
CA GLY A 98 1.87 -8.14 16.00
C GLY A 98 2.37 -8.82 14.72
N ARG A 99 1.48 -9.58 14.07
CA ARG A 99 1.75 -10.26 12.79
C ARG A 99 2.07 -9.27 11.67
N LEU A 100 1.28 -8.20 11.55
CA LEU A 100 1.51 -7.13 10.57
C LEU A 100 2.86 -6.46 10.78
N ASN A 101 3.21 -6.11 12.02
CA ASN A 101 4.49 -5.48 12.32
C ASN A 101 5.69 -6.38 11.96
N LEU A 102 5.58 -7.69 12.20
CA LEU A 102 6.61 -8.65 11.79
C LEU A 102 6.69 -8.78 10.27
N ALA A 103 5.54 -8.81 9.58
CA ALA A 103 5.52 -8.85 8.12
C ALA A 103 6.07 -7.57 7.47
N PHE A 104 5.82 -6.39 8.05
CA PHE A 104 6.47 -5.15 7.63
C PHE A 104 7.99 -5.17 7.90
N GLU A 105 8.44 -5.79 9.00
CA GLU A 105 9.89 -6.00 9.20
C GLU A 105 10.50 -6.90 8.10
N TYR A 106 9.80 -7.96 7.67
CA TYR A 106 10.24 -8.76 6.53
C TYR A 106 10.23 -7.97 5.22
N TYR A 107 9.20 -7.16 5.00
CA TYR A 107 9.13 -6.26 3.86
C TYR A 107 10.32 -5.29 3.80
N ASP A 108 10.64 -4.64 4.91
CA ASP A 108 11.77 -3.70 5.04
C ASP A 108 13.12 -4.38 4.75
N LYS A 109 13.22 -5.68 5.07
CA LYS A 109 14.43 -6.49 4.85
C LYS A 109 14.45 -7.19 3.48
N GLU A 110 13.46 -6.90 2.63
CA GLU A 110 13.26 -7.55 1.33
C GLU A 110 13.10 -9.08 1.42
N GLN A 111 12.69 -9.60 2.58
CA GLN A 111 12.42 -11.02 2.86
C GLN A 111 10.96 -11.37 2.53
N TYR A 112 10.55 -11.08 1.30
CA TYR A 112 9.14 -11.19 0.89
C TYR A 112 8.58 -12.61 1.02
N GLU A 113 9.44 -13.63 0.86
CA GLU A 113 9.09 -15.04 0.99
C GLU A 113 8.52 -15.40 2.37
N LYS A 114 8.88 -14.65 3.41
CA LYS A 114 8.43 -14.89 4.79
C LYS A 114 7.12 -14.19 5.15
N ILE A 115 6.66 -13.26 4.32
CA ILE A 115 5.42 -12.52 4.59
C ILE A 115 4.22 -13.49 4.63
N PRO A 116 4.02 -14.37 3.63
CA PRO A 116 2.95 -15.38 3.66
C PRO A 116 2.97 -16.30 4.88
N GLU A 117 4.14 -16.63 5.42
CA GLU A 117 4.27 -17.48 6.62
C GLU A 117 3.57 -16.85 7.84
N VAL A 118 3.50 -15.52 7.88
CA VAL A 118 2.95 -14.77 9.02
C VAL A 118 1.52 -14.32 8.77
N VAL A 119 1.10 -14.04 7.54
CA VAL A 119 -0.23 -13.45 7.26
C VAL A 119 -1.07 -14.23 6.25
N GLY A 120 -0.62 -15.41 5.82
CA GLY A 120 -1.32 -16.30 4.90
C GLY A 120 -1.00 -16.02 3.43
N GLU A 121 -1.03 -17.05 2.59
CA GLU A 121 -0.65 -16.96 1.17
C GLU A 121 -1.60 -16.10 0.34
N MET A 122 -2.91 -16.21 0.58
CA MET A 122 -3.92 -15.47 -0.18
C MET A 122 -3.96 -13.98 0.15
N MET A 123 -3.29 -13.56 1.23
CA MET A 123 -3.36 -12.21 1.74
C MET A 123 -4.84 -11.76 1.89
N GLU A 124 -5.61 -12.58 2.61
CA GLU A 124 -7.01 -12.33 2.94
C GLU A 124 -7.28 -12.46 4.44
N ILE A 125 -7.85 -11.41 5.04
CA ILE A 125 -7.99 -11.30 6.50
C ILE A 125 -8.95 -12.35 7.08
N GLN A 126 -10.00 -12.72 6.33
CA GLN A 126 -10.96 -13.75 6.76
C GLN A 126 -10.34 -15.15 6.77
N GLU A 127 -9.45 -15.46 5.82
CA GLU A 127 -8.76 -16.76 5.83
C GLU A 127 -7.77 -16.84 6.99
N LEU A 128 -7.20 -15.70 7.38
CA LEU A 128 -6.30 -15.60 8.51
C LEU A 128 -7.02 -15.80 9.85
N TYR A 129 -8.29 -15.39 9.93
CA TYR A 129 -9.13 -15.48 11.12
C TYR A 129 -10.53 -16.00 10.74
N PRO A 130 -10.66 -17.30 10.43
CA PRO A 130 -11.89 -17.86 9.89
C PRO A 130 -13.09 -17.77 10.84
N ASP A 131 -12.82 -17.75 12.15
CA ASP A 131 -13.84 -17.68 13.21
C ASP A 131 -14.26 -16.24 13.57
N ARG A 132 -13.68 -15.23 12.93
CA ARG A 132 -14.02 -13.82 13.16
C ARG A 132 -14.95 -13.32 12.08
N ASP A 133 -16.14 -12.87 12.49
CA ASP A 133 -17.12 -12.25 11.59
C ASP A 133 -17.07 -10.71 11.62
N CYS A 134 -16.25 -10.12 12.49
CA CYS A 134 -16.11 -8.68 12.65
C CYS A 134 -14.64 -8.26 12.84
N PHE A 135 -14.22 -7.24 12.10
CA PHE A 135 -12.90 -6.61 12.19
C PHE A 135 -13.02 -5.11 12.39
N HIS A 136 -12.06 -4.54 13.11
CA HIS A 136 -11.96 -3.09 13.15
C HIS A 136 -11.46 -2.54 11.82
N LEU A 137 -11.93 -1.35 11.45
CA LEU A 137 -11.49 -0.66 10.24
C LEU A 137 -9.96 -0.56 10.13
N SER A 138 -9.26 -0.26 11.23
CA SER A 138 -7.78 -0.16 11.20
C SER A 138 -7.06 -1.49 11.00
N GLU A 139 -7.67 -2.62 11.39
CA GLU A 139 -7.13 -3.96 11.11
C GLU A 139 -7.19 -4.22 9.61
N VAL A 140 -8.34 -3.96 9.00
CA VAL A 140 -8.58 -4.16 7.57
C VAL A 140 -7.68 -3.27 6.72
N ILE A 141 -7.56 -1.99 7.06
CA ILE A 141 -6.68 -1.05 6.38
C ILE A 141 -5.21 -1.50 6.46
N GLY A 142 -4.73 -1.81 7.68
CA GLY A 142 -3.34 -2.22 7.89
C GLY A 142 -3.00 -3.52 7.15
N PHE A 143 -3.93 -4.47 7.13
CA PHE A 143 -3.78 -5.74 6.43
C PHE A 143 -3.71 -5.56 4.90
N TYR A 144 -4.68 -4.85 4.31
CA TYR A 144 -4.67 -4.65 2.86
C TYR A 144 -3.54 -3.74 2.39
N ARG A 145 -3.10 -2.77 3.21
CA ARG A 145 -1.89 -2.00 2.94
C ARG A 145 -0.68 -2.91 2.78
N LEU A 146 -0.45 -3.83 3.71
CA LEU A 146 0.62 -4.81 3.62
C LEU A 146 0.48 -5.69 2.37
N ALA A 147 -0.74 -6.19 2.09
CA ALA A 147 -1.03 -7.02 0.92
C ALA A 147 -0.66 -6.35 -0.40
N ILE A 148 -1.08 -5.10 -0.58
CA ILE A 148 -0.77 -4.31 -1.78
C ILE A 148 0.75 -4.14 -1.92
N MET A 149 1.42 -3.72 -0.84
CA MET A 149 2.88 -3.52 -0.85
C MET A 149 3.62 -4.81 -1.19
N TYR A 150 3.23 -5.94 -0.61
CA TYR A 150 3.78 -7.27 -0.88
C TYR A 150 3.60 -7.68 -2.35
N PHE A 151 2.37 -7.63 -2.88
CA PHE A 151 2.09 -8.01 -4.26
C PHE A 151 2.83 -7.11 -5.26
N CYS A 152 2.95 -5.81 -4.99
CA CYS A 152 3.81 -4.90 -5.76
C CYS A 152 5.28 -5.32 -5.74
N ALA A 153 5.81 -5.73 -4.58
CA ALA A 153 7.19 -6.16 -4.42
C ALA A 153 7.51 -7.42 -5.23
N ILE A 154 6.62 -8.42 -5.22
CA ILE A 154 6.80 -9.67 -5.98
C ILE A 154 6.36 -9.57 -7.45
N GLY A 155 5.83 -8.41 -7.87
CA GLY A 155 5.43 -8.14 -9.25
C GLY A 155 4.07 -8.72 -9.66
N ASN A 156 3.25 -9.15 -8.70
CA ASN A 156 1.87 -9.59 -8.95
C ASN A 156 0.93 -8.38 -8.98
N LEU A 157 0.93 -7.65 -10.10
CA LEU A 157 0.15 -6.41 -10.27
C LEU A 157 -1.36 -6.64 -10.17
N GLU A 158 -1.87 -7.73 -10.74
CA GLU A 158 -3.30 -8.06 -10.71
C GLU A 158 -3.81 -8.22 -9.27
N ALA A 159 -3.07 -8.96 -8.44
CA ALA A 159 -3.42 -9.11 -7.03
C ALA A 159 -3.29 -7.79 -6.26
N ALA A 160 -2.24 -7.00 -6.53
CA ALA A 160 -2.06 -5.69 -5.90
C ALA A 160 -3.23 -4.74 -6.20
N GLU A 161 -3.69 -4.69 -7.46
CA GLU A 161 -4.82 -3.87 -7.86
C GLU A 161 -6.13 -4.34 -7.24
N SER A 162 -6.39 -5.65 -7.24
CA SER A 162 -7.58 -6.21 -6.62
C SER A 162 -7.69 -5.82 -5.14
N ARG A 163 -6.57 -5.87 -4.41
CA ARG A 163 -6.51 -5.44 -2.99
C ARG A 163 -6.62 -3.93 -2.84
N TYR A 164 -6.06 -3.16 -3.76
CA TYR A 164 -6.17 -1.70 -3.74
C TYR A 164 -7.60 -1.22 -4.00
N GLU A 165 -8.34 -1.85 -4.91
CA GLU A 165 -9.76 -1.56 -5.15
C GLU A 165 -10.59 -1.76 -3.88
N ILE A 166 -10.35 -2.86 -3.16
CA ILE A 166 -10.98 -3.14 -1.86
C ILE A 166 -10.67 -2.03 -0.86
N LEU A 167 -9.39 -1.67 -0.70
CA LEU A 167 -8.96 -0.65 0.25
C LEU A 167 -9.58 0.72 -0.07
N ARG A 168 -9.68 1.09 -1.36
CA ARG A 168 -10.32 2.32 -1.82
C ARG A 168 -11.83 2.33 -1.58
N GLU A 169 -12.50 1.19 -1.68
CA GLU A 169 -13.93 1.08 -1.39
C GLU A 169 -14.20 1.27 0.10
N ILE A 170 -13.41 0.62 0.95
CA ILE A 170 -13.59 0.61 2.41
C ILE A 170 -13.16 1.93 3.04
N ALA A 171 -12.05 2.51 2.58
CA ALA A 171 -11.40 3.65 3.23
C ALA A 171 -10.83 4.66 2.21
N PRO A 172 -11.66 5.26 1.34
CA PRO A 172 -11.20 6.07 0.20
C PRO A 172 -10.38 7.31 0.61
N SER A 173 -10.66 7.90 1.78
CA SER A 173 -9.99 9.13 2.25
C SER A 173 -8.94 8.86 3.34
N HIS A 174 -8.61 7.59 3.59
CA HIS A 174 -7.65 7.24 4.64
C HIS A 174 -6.21 7.43 4.14
N PRO A 175 -5.27 7.99 4.95
CA PRO A 175 -3.89 8.21 4.52
C PRO A 175 -3.20 6.96 3.97
N ASP A 176 -3.38 5.81 4.62
CA ASP A 176 -2.80 4.53 4.16
C ASP A 176 -3.27 4.13 2.74
N THR A 177 -4.47 4.53 2.32
CA THR A 177 -4.98 4.28 0.96
C THR A 177 -4.21 5.09 -0.07
N GLU A 178 -3.84 6.33 0.26
CA GLU A 178 -3.01 7.16 -0.62
C GLU A 178 -1.54 6.74 -0.60
N GLU A 179 -1.02 6.34 0.57
CA GLU A 179 0.38 5.97 0.77
C GLU A 179 0.82 4.71 0.00
N VAL A 180 -0.12 3.83 -0.39
CA VAL A 180 0.19 2.65 -1.21
C VAL A 180 0.38 2.98 -2.70
N TYR A 181 -0.15 4.09 -3.19
CA TYR A 181 -0.14 4.43 -4.61
C TYR A 181 1.27 4.50 -5.23
N PRO A 182 2.30 5.08 -4.57
CA PRO A 182 3.67 5.06 -5.08
C PRO A 182 4.24 3.65 -5.31
N TYR A 183 3.85 2.66 -4.50
CA TYR A 183 4.30 1.28 -4.64
C TYR A 183 3.70 0.63 -5.89
N ILE A 184 2.41 0.86 -6.12
CA ILE A 184 1.69 0.40 -7.32
C ILE A 184 2.33 1.02 -8.57
N MET A 185 2.54 2.34 -8.57
CA MET A 185 3.15 3.04 -9.69
C MET A 185 4.57 2.54 -9.99
N LYS A 186 5.39 2.33 -8.96
CA LYS A 186 6.74 1.77 -9.11
C LYS A 186 6.70 0.36 -9.71
N ALA A 187 5.77 -0.49 -9.26
CA ALA A 187 5.63 -1.84 -9.77
C ALA A 187 5.18 -1.83 -11.25
N TYR A 188 4.27 -0.94 -11.62
CA TYR A 188 3.85 -0.73 -13.00
C TYR A 188 4.97 -0.28 -13.92
N LEU A 189 5.76 0.71 -13.49
CA LEU A 189 6.92 1.17 -14.24
C LEU A 189 7.94 0.05 -14.44
N LYS A 190 8.21 -0.75 -13.39
CA LYS A 190 9.12 -1.90 -13.47
C LYS A 190 8.62 -2.94 -14.47
N ALA A 191 7.33 -3.28 -14.45
CA ALA A 191 6.73 -4.23 -15.40
C ALA A 191 6.79 -3.69 -16.84
N GLY A 192 6.49 -2.41 -17.04
CA GLY A 192 6.56 -1.75 -18.34
C GLY A 192 7.98 -1.75 -18.93
N LEU A 193 8.99 -1.43 -18.09
CA LEU A 193 10.40 -1.49 -18.48
C LEU A 193 10.81 -2.91 -18.89
N LYS A 194 10.45 -3.92 -18.10
CA LYS A 194 10.75 -5.33 -18.41
C LYS A 194 10.16 -5.75 -19.76
N ARG A 195 8.89 -5.42 -20.01
CA ARG A 195 8.23 -5.68 -21.30
C ARG A 195 8.95 -4.98 -22.46
N MET A 196 9.31 -3.71 -22.29
CA MET A 196 10.03 -2.94 -23.33
C MET A 196 11.40 -3.57 -23.63
N GLU A 197 12.13 -4.04 -22.62
CA GLU A 197 13.40 -4.75 -22.80
C GLU A 197 13.21 -6.07 -23.56
N GLU A 198 12.18 -6.84 -23.25
CA GLU A 198 11.83 -8.09 -23.95
C GLU A 198 11.48 -7.83 -25.41
N GLU A 199 10.61 -6.86 -25.69
CA GLU A 199 10.24 -6.44 -27.05
C GLU A 199 11.47 -6.01 -27.85
N ASN A 200 12.37 -5.22 -27.24
CA ASN A 200 13.60 -4.76 -27.88
C ASN A 200 14.54 -5.91 -28.27
N LYS A 201 14.60 -7.01 -27.50
CA LYS A 201 15.40 -8.19 -27.87
C LYS A 201 14.88 -8.86 -29.15
N THR A 202 13.57 -8.83 -29.35
CA THR A 202 12.91 -9.42 -30.53
C THR A 202 12.66 -8.42 -31.66
N ARG A 203 13.02 -7.15 -31.46
CA ARG A 203 12.70 -6.06 -32.37
C ARG A 203 13.50 -6.19 -33.65
N ILE A 204 12.80 -6.38 -34.77
CA ILE A 204 13.40 -6.34 -36.11
C ILE A 204 13.67 -4.87 -36.45
N SER A 205 14.95 -4.52 -36.59
CA SER A 205 15.37 -3.19 -37.05
C SER A 205 15.60 -3.22 -38.56
N VAL A 206 14.81 -2.45 -39.30
CA VAL A 206 15.02 -2.23 -40.72
C VAL A 206 15.89 -0.99 -40.94
N LYS A 207 16.91 -1.10 -41.79
CA LYS A 207 17.67 0.08 -42.24
C LYS A 207 16.75 0.93 -43.11
N THR A 208 16.23 2.03 -42.55
CA THR A 208 15.52 3.02 -43.34
C THR A 208 16.52 3.97 -43.98
N VAL A 209 16.50 4.06 -45.30
CA VAL A 209 17.18 5.14 -46.00
C VAL A 209 16.38 6.40 -45.71
N LYS A 210 16.92 7.30 -44.89
CA LYS A 210 16.37 8.67 -44.76
C LYS A 210 16.43 9.30 -46.13
N HIS A 211 15.33 9.26 -46.89
CA HIS A 211 15.20 10.08 -48.08
C HIS A 211 15.29 11.52 -47.59
N ASN A 212 16.35 12.20 -48.04
CA ASN A 212 16.72 13.60 -47.88
C ASN A 212 15.96 14.39 -46.80
N LYS A 213 16.70 14.95 -45.83
CA LYS A 213 16.21 16.10 -45.06
C LYS A 213 15.62 17.10 -46.05
N VAL A 214 14.33 17.39 -45.93
CA VAL A 214 13.67 18.41 -46.74
C VAL A 214 14.48 19.69 -46.55
N ILE A 215 15.25 20.09 -47.56
CA ILE A 215 16.00 21.34 -47.52
C ILE A 215 14.95 22.43 -47.65
N GLN A 216 14.67 23.13 -46.55
CA GLN A 216 13.81 24.30 -46.60
C GLN A 216 14.51 25.35 -47.45
N ARG A 217 13.90 25.70 -48.58
CA ARG A 217 14.41 26.70 -49.51
C ARG A 217 13.74 28.03 -49.19
N GLU A 218 14.51 29.12 -49.27
CA GLU A 218 13.97 30.48 -49.13
C GLU A 218 13.17 30.92 -50.37
N THR A 219 13.29 30.18 -51.47
CA THR A 219 12.61 30.45 -52.73
C THR A 219 11.47 29.47 -52.98
N LYS A 220 10.36 30.01 -53.52
CA LYS A 220 9.19 29.24 -53.96
C LYS A 220 9.62 28.15 -54.97
N PRO A 221 9.18 26.90 -54.82
CA PRO A 221 9.40 25.86 -55.83
C PRO A 221 8.64 26.15 -57.13
N ASP A 222 9.20 25.79 -58.27
CA ASP A 222 8.46 25.82 -59.54
C ASP A 222 7.47 24.65 -59.60
N PHE A 223 6.18 24.97 -59.67
CA PHE A 223 5.12 23.98 -59.85
C PHE A 223 4.69 23.95 -61.32
N ILE A 224 4.67 22.75 -61.90
CA ILE A 224 4.18 22.55 -63.27
C ILE A 224 2.66 22.76 -63.33
N ASN A 225 1.96 22.43 -62.25
CA ASN A 225 0.52 22.54 -62.15
C ASN A 225 0.11 23.91 -61.59
N ARG A 226 -0.72 24.63 -62.34
CA ARG A 226 -1.16 25.99 -62.02
C ARG A 226 -2.04 26.06 -60.78
N GLU A 227 -2.89 25.05 -60.54
CA GLU A 227 -3.75 24.99 -59.37
C GLU A 227 -2.94 24.79 -58.08
N ILE A 228 -1.88 23.97 -58.12
CA ILE A 228 -0.94 23.80 -57.01
C ILE A 228 -0.15 25.09 -56.78
N ASP A 229 0.27 25.76 -57.85
CA ASP A 229 0.97 27.04 -57.76
C ASP A 229 0.11 28.11 -57.07
N TRP A 230 -1.17 28.19 -57.48
CA TRP A 230 -2.15 29.08 -56.88
C TRP A 230 -2.41 28.73 -55.41
N LEU A 231 -2.57 27.45 -55.08
CA LEU A 231 -2.79 26.97 -53.71
C LEU A 231 -1.60 27.28 -52.80
N TYR A 232 -0.38 27.18 -53.33
CA TYR A 232 0.84 27.48 -52.59
C TYR A 232 0.94 28.97 -52.24
N GLU A 233 0.53 29.87 -53.14
CA GLU A 233 0.55 31.32 -52.91
C GLU A 233 -0.62 31.83 -52.07
N ASN A 234 -1.83 31.29 -52.28
CA ASN A 234 -3.07 31.84 -51.71
C ASN A 234 -3.61 30.99 -50.55
N GLY A 235 -3.05 29.80 -50.33
CA GLY A 235 -3.52 28.85 -49.33
C GLY A 235 -4.89 28.26 -49.67
N LEU A 236 -5.52 27.65 -48.66
CA LEU A 236 -6.86 27.05 -48.77
C LEU A 236 -8.00 28.06 -48.53
N ARG A 237 -7.71 29.35 -48.49
CA ARG A 237 -8.72 30.37 -48.22
C ARG A 237 -9.43 30.72 -49.52
N ILE A 238 -10.73 30.46 -49.54
CA ILE A 238 -11.66 30.94 -50.56
C ILE A 238 -12.35 32.15 -49.92
N GLU A 239 -12.11 33.35 -50.46
CA GLU A 239 -12.90 34.56 -50.12
C GLU A 239 -14.20 34.61 -50.92
#